data_AF-A0A8K0KBD6-F1
#
_entry.id   AF-A0A8K0KBD6-F1
#
_cell.length_a   1.000
_cell.length_b   1.000
_cell.length_c   1.000
_cell.angle_alpha   90.00
_cell.angle_beta   90.00
_cell.angle_gamma   90.00
#
_symmetry.space_group_name_H-M   'P 1'
#
loop_
_entity.id
_entity.type
_entity.pdbx_description
1 polymer ?
#
loop_
_entity_poly.entity_id
_entity_poly.type
_entity_poly.pdbx_seq_one_letter_code
_entity_poly.pdbx_strand_id
1 'polypeptide(L)' 'MSAFELRQALNSAGYRLNNHILNILVHRYARRDGKVSFDDFMMCAVRLKGMIDTFKERDPDNTNSATFTLEEWVEKTVYS' A
#
# COMPACT_ATOMS: atom_id res chain seq x y z
N MET A 1 15.60 -1.33 6.52
CA MET A 1 14.66 -0.38 7.13
C MET A 1 13.81 -1.14 8.14
N SER A 2 13.67 -0.61 9.36
CA SER A 2 12.77 -1.17 10.36
C SER A 2 11.31 -0.82 10.03
N ALA A 3 10.34 -1.59 10.56
CA ALA A 3 8.92 -1.30 10.43
C ALA A 3 8.53 0.12 10.90
N PHE A 4 9.30 0.68 11.84
CA PHE A 4 9.09 2.03 12.35
C PHE A 4 9.51 3.12 11.35
N GLU A 5 10.66 2.96 10.72
CA GLU A 5 11.13 3.87 9.65
C GLU A 5 10.22 3.81 8.43
N LEU A 6 9.75 2.60 8.08
CA LEU A 6 8.74 2.37 7.05
C LEU A 6 7.46 3.18 7.32
N ARG A 7 6.96 3.10 8.55
CA ARG A 7 5.77 3.86 8.97
C ARG A 7 6.00 5.36 8.89
N GLN A 8 7.16 5.87 9.32
CA GLN A 8 7.46 7.30 9.22
C GLN A 8 7.52 7.76 7.76
N ALA A 9 8.20 7.02 6.89
CA ALA A 9 8.34 7.37 5.47
C ALA A 9 6.99 7.37 4.73
N LEU A 10 6.11 6.42 5.04
CA LEU A 10 4.76 6.38 4.49
C LEU A 10 3.90 7.55 5.01
N ASN A 11 4.01 7.90 6.30
CA ASN A 11 3.31 9.04 6.87
C ASN A 11 3.82 10.38 6.30
N SER A 12 5.13 10.54 6.10
CA SER A 12 5.70 11.76 5.51
C SER A 12 5.33 11.92 4.04
N ALA A 13 5.12 10.82 3.31
CA ALA A 13 4.58 10.81 1.96
C ALA A 13 3.05 11.06 1.91
N GLY A 14 2.38 11.25 3.06
CA GLY A 14 0.95 11.56 3.15
C GLY A 14 0.02 10.35 3.28
N TYR A 15 0.57 9.13 3.41
CA TYR A 15 -0.24 7.92 3.57
C TYR A 15 -0.50 7.61 5.04
N ARG A 16 -1.77 7.66 5.44
CA ARG A 16 -2.23 7.25 6.77
C ARG A 16 -2.76 5.83 6.72
N LEU A 17 -1.87 4.86 6.91
CA LEU A 17 -2.23 3.45 6.99
C LEU A 17 -2.49 3.04 8.44
N ASN A 18 -3.43 2.11 8.64
CA ASN A 18 -3.62 1.49 9.94
C ASN A 18 -2.45 0.53 10.26
N ASN A 19 -2.24 0.25 11.56
CA ASN A 19 -1.15 -0.64 12.00
C ASN A 19 -1.27 -2.06 11.44
N HIS A 20 -2.50 -2.49 11.11
CA HIS A 20 -2.76 -3.80 10.54
C HIS A 20 -2.18 -3.94 9.13
N ILE A 21 -2.41 -2.95 8.26
CA ILE A 21 -1.85 -2.90 6.90
C ILE A 21 -0.32 -2.83 6.98
N LEU A 22 0.24 -2.01 7.87
CA LEU A 22 1.69 -1.96 8.06
C LEU A 22 2.27 -3.33 8.46
N ASN A 23 1.61 -4.06 9.36
CA ASN A 23 2.04 -5.41 9.73
C ASN A 23 1.97 -6.39 8.56
N ILE A 24 0.94 -6.32 7.71
CA ILE A 24 0.83 -7.14 6.49
C ILE A 24 1.97 -6.81 5.52
N LEU A 25 2.28 -5.53 5.33
CA LEU A 25 3.37 -5.10 4.44
C LEU A 25 4.72 -5.61 4.97
N VAL A 26 4.97 -5.50 6.28
CA VAL A 26 6.19 -6.04 6.89
C VAL A 26 6.24 -7.56 6.71
N HIS A 27 5.15 -8.31 6.92
CA HIS A 27 5.17 -9.77 6.72
C HIS A 27 5.38 -10.18 5.25
N ARG A 28 4.88 -9.38 4.31
CA ARG A 28 5.01 -9.66 2.87
C ARG A 28 6.40 -9.33 2.32
N TYR A 29 7.02 -8.24 2.79
CA TYR A 29 8.25 -7.69 2.23
C TYR A 29 9.48 -7.83 3.14
N ALA A 30 9.32 -8.23 4.41
CA ALA A 30 10.46 -8.51 5.27
C ALA A 30 11.14 -9.81 4.84
N ARG A 31 12.46 -9.75 4.77
CA ARG A 31 13.30 -10.93 4.57
C ARG A 31 13.35 -11.74 5.88
N ARG A 32 13.96 -12.94 5.83
CA ARG A 32 14.06 -13.86 6.98
C ARG A 32 14.73 -13.24 8.22
N ASP A 33 15.44 -12.15 8.06
CA ASP A 33 16.08 -11.37 9.13
C ASP A 33 15.18 -10.28 9.74
N GLY A 34 13.91 -10.20 9.30
CA GLY A 34 12.94 -9.20 9.76
C GLY A 34 13.19 -7.79 9.19
N LYS A 35 14.12 -7.64 8.24
CA LYS A 35 14.43 -6.36 7.61
C LYS A 35 13.78 -6.28 6.23
N VAL A 36 13.23 -5.11 5.93
CA VAL A 36 12.78 -4.75 4.58
C VAL A 36 13.94 -4.02 3.90
N SER A 37 14.33 -4.45 2.70
CA SER A 37 15.32 -3.74 1.89
C SER A 37 14.71 -2.43 1.38
N PHE A 38 15.55 -1.49 0.97
CA PHE A 38 15.05 -0.21 0.46
C PHE A 38 14.29 -0.38 -0.87
N ASP A 39 14.76 -1.28 -1.73
CA ASP A 39 14.12 -1.71 -2.97
C ASP A 39 12.73 -2.34 -2.72
N ASP A 40 12.63 -3.28 -1.79
CA ASP A 40 11.36 -3.91 -1.42
C ASP A 40 10.38 -2.88 -0.81
N PHE A 41 10.92 -1.90 -0.06
CA PHE A 41 10.14 -0.76 0.44
C PHE A 41 9.61 0.14 -0.67
N MET A 42 10.48 0.59 -1.58
CA MET A 42 10.09 1.48 -2.67
C MET A 42 9.05 0.81 -3.57
N MET A 43 9.23 -0.48 -3.87
CA MET A 43 8.25 -1.26 -4.63
C MET A 43 6.91 -1.33 -3.88
N CYS A 44 6.93 -1.66 -2.59
CA CYS A 44 5.73 -1.71 -1.75
C CYS A 44 4.99 -0.35 -1.73
N ALA A 45 5.71 0.75 -1.54
CA ALA A 45 5.14 2.09 -1.47
C ALA A 45 4.51 2.52 -2.81
N VAL A 46 5.15 2.21 -3.94
CA VAL A 46 4.61 2.51 -5.28
C VAL A 46 3.33 1.72 -5.54
N ARG A 47 3.31 0.41 -5.25
CA ARG A 47 2.11 -0.41 -5.43
C ARG A 47 0.96 0.05 -4.52
N LEU A 48 1.27 0.33 -3.26
CA LEU A 48 0.28 0.84 -2.32
C LEU A 48 -0.30 2.19 -2.78
N LYS A 49 0.55 3.09 -3.28
CA LYS A 49 0.10 4.35 -3.88
C LYS A 49 -0.87 4.10 -5.03
N GLY A 50 -0.52 3.23 -5.97
CA GLY A 50 -1.38 2.89 -7.11
C GLY A 50 -2.77 2.36 -6.69
N MET A 51 -2.80 1.51 -5.65
CA MET A 51 -4.06 1.00 -5.09
C MET A 51 -4.90 2.12 -4.45
N ILE A 52 -4.28 3.02 -3.68
CA ILE A 52 -4.98 4.14 -3.03
C ILE A 52 -5.49 5.14 -4.07
N ASP A 53 -4.69 5.45 -5.09
CA ASP A 53 -5.05 6.40 -6.14
C ASP A 53 -6.21 5.85 -6.98
N THR A 54 -6.16 4.57 -7.37
CA THR A 54 -7.27 3.88 -8.06
C THR A 54 -8.55 3.86 -7.20
N PHE A 55 -8.41 3.68 -5.89
CA PHE A 55 -9.56 3.75 -4.98
C PHE A 55 -10.17 5.15 -4.94
N LYS A 56 -9.34 6.18 -4.80
CA LYS A 56 -9.79 7.58 -4.75
C LYS A 56 -10.41 8.06 -6.05
N GLU A 57 -9.93 7.59 -7.20
CA GLU A 57 -10.56 7.84 -8.50
C GLU A 57 -12.01 7.34 -8.53
N ARG A 58 -12.31 6.26 -7.77
CA ARG A 58 -13.63 5.64 -7.70
C ARG A 58 -14.50 6.13 -6.53
N ASP A 59 -13.92 6.88 -5.59
CA ASP A 59 -14.59 7.48 -4.43
C ASP A 59 -14.41 9.02 -4.41
N PRO A 60 -14.99 9.75 -5.38
CA PRO A 60 -14.83 11.21 -5.48
C PRO A 60 -15.44 11.95 -4.29
N ASP A 61 -16.45 11.36 -3.65
CA ASP A 61 -17.15 11.91 -2.48
C ASP A 61 -16.46 11.55 -1.15
N ASN A 62 -15.33 10.83 -1.20
CA ASN A 62 -14.52 10.45 -0.04
C ASN A 62 -15.33 9.71 1.06
N THR A 63 -16.25 8.86 0.62
CA THR A 63 -17.11 8.01 1.46
C THR A 63 -16.34 6.88 2.15
N ASN A 64 -15.08 6.67 1.78
CA ASN A 64 -14.25 5.51 2.12
C ASN A 64 -14.86 4.19 1.63
N SER A 65 -15.66 4.23 0.57
CA SER A 65 -16.23 3.06 -0.09
C SER A 65 -16.14 3.22 -1.60
N ALA A 66 -15.70 2.17 -2.28
CA ALA A 66 -15.65 2.13 -3.74
C ALA A 66 -16.15 0.76 -4.22
N THR A 67 -16.95 0.76 -5.28
CA THR A 67 -17.46 -0.46 -5.91
C THR A 67 -16.73 -0.70 -7.23
N PHE A 68 -16.24 -1.92 -7.40
CA PHE A 68 -15.56 -2.38 -8.61
C PHE A 68 -16.25 -3.64 -9.11
N THR A 69 -16.33 -3.82 -10.44
CA THR A 69 -16.63 -5.16 -10.97
C THR A 69 -15.43 -6.09 -10.78
N LEU A 70 -15.65 -7.39 -10.93
CA LEU A 70 -14.56 -8.36 -10.84
C LEU A 70 -13.50 -8.11 -11.93
N GLU A 71 -13.92 -7.80 -13.15
CA GLU A 71 -13.01 -7.52 -14.26
C GLU A 71 -12.18 -6.26 -13.99
N GLU A 72 -12.81 -5.16 -13.56
CA GLU A 72 -12.12 -3.91 -13.20
C GLU A 72 -11.09 -4.13 -12.08
N TRP A 73 -11.47 -4.91 -11.06
CA TRP A 73 -10.59 -5.20 -9.94
C TRP A 73 -9.38 -6.04 -10.36
N VAL A 74 -9.58 -7.08 -11.17
CA VAL A 74 -8.49 -7.93 -11.67
C VAL A 74 -7.56 -7.13 -12.59
N GLU A 75 -8.11 -6.32 -13.49
CA GLU A 75 -7.30 -5.46 -14.37
C GLU A 75 -6.42 -4.51 -13.55
N LYS A 76 -7.00 -3.79 -12.59
CA LYS A 76 -6.27 -2.82 -11.77
C LYS A 76 -5.24 -3.46 -10.83
N THR A 77 -5.47 -4.69 -10.36
CA THR A 77 -4.55 -5.36 -9.42
C THR A 77 -3.44 -6.16 -10.11
N VAL A 78 -3.65 -6.63 -11.33
CA VAL A 78 -2.66 -7.41 -12.09
C VAL A 78 -1.63 -6.51 -12.77
N TYR A 79 -2.04 -5.33 -13.26
CA TYR A 79 -1.13 -4.38 -13.92
C TYR A 79 -0.39 -3.44 -12.95
N SER A 80 -0.66 -3.51 -11.65
CA SER A 80 -0.07 -2.62 -10.62
C SER A 80 1.03 -3.26 -9.78
#